data_AF-A0A9D1J499-F1
#
_entry.id   AF-A0A9D1J499-F1
#
_cell.length_a   1.000
_cell.length_b   1.000
_cell.length_c   1.000
_cell.angle_alpha   90.00
_cell.angle_beta   90.00
_cell.angle_gamma   90.00
#
_symmetry.space_group_name_H-M   'P 1'
#
loop_
_entity.id
_entity.type
_entity.pdbx_description
1 polymer ?
#
loop_
_entity_poly.entity_id
_entity_poly.type
_entity_poly.pdbx_seq_one_letter_code
_entity_poly.pdbx_strand_id
1 'polypeptide(L)' 'MAKKVTSKKPLTGNSRSHALNATKRQQKPNLQVIRLEDGTKIRMSAREIRSLRKQDKQAA' A
#
# COMPACT_ATOMS: atom_id res chain seq x y z
N MET A 1 -8.21 -5.50 -15.47
CA MET A 1 -7.93 -5.34 -14.02
C MET A 1 -6.88 -4.26 -13.83
N ALA A 2 -6.95 -3.47 -12.74
CA ALA A 2 -6.00 -2.39 -12.49
C ALA A 2 -4.58 -2.94 -12.21
N LYS A 3 -3.57 -2.42 -12.94
CA LYS A 3 -2.18 -2.85 -12.82
C LYS A 3 -1.60 -2.38 -11.48
N LYS A 4 -0.89 -3.27 -10.76
CA LYS A 4 -0.16 -2.90 -9.54
C LYS A 4 1.13 -2.20 -9.93
N VAL A 5 1.27 -0.94 -9.55
CA VAL A 5 2.48 -0.13 -9.85
C VAL A 5 3.43 -0.07 -8.66
N THR A 6 2.92 -0.18 -7.43
CA THR A 6 3.78 -0.19 -6.23
C THR A 6 4.72 -1.39 -6.16
N SER A 7 5.99 -1.11 -5.85
CA SER A 7 7.03 -2.11 -5.61
C SER A 7 6.91 -2.77 -4.22
N LYS A 8 6.07 -2.23 -3.32
CA LYS A 8 5.91 -2.79 -1.97
C LYS A 8 5.41 -4.23 -2.01
N LYS A 9 6.15 -5.11 -1.36
CA LYS A 9 5.81 -6.52 -1.13
C LYS A 9 5.14 -6.69 0.24
N PRO A 10 4.22 -7.66 0.40
CA PRO A 10 3.73 -8.03 1.72
C PRO A 10 4.87 -8.50 2.61
N LEU A 11 4.86 -8.08 3.87
CA LEU A 11 5.80 -8.57 4.88
C LEU A 11 5.23 -9.82 5.55
N THR A 12 6.12 -10.69 6.02
CA THR A 12 5.76 -11.89 6.79
C THR A 12 6.33 -11.79 8.19
N GLY A 13 5.59 -12.26 9.19
CA GLY A 13 6.03 -12.27 10.57
C GLY A 13 5.19 -13.19 11.44
N ASN A 14 5.35 -13.09 12.76
CA ASN A 14 4.55 -13.83 13.73
C ASN A 14 3.68 -12.85 14.54
N SER A 15 2.42 -13.21 14.81
CA SER A 15 1.64 -12.60 15.88
C SER A 15 1.97 -13.30 17.20
N ARG A 16 2.04 -12.54 18.28
CA ARG A 16 2.36 -13.01 19.64
C ARG A 16 1.19 -12.71 20.57
N SER A 17 0.76 -13.69 21.34
CA SER A 17 -0.18 -13.48 22.45
C SER A 17 0.53 -12.91 23.68
N HIS A 18 -0.22 -12.57 24.74
CA HIS A 18 0.35 -12.24 26.04
C HIS A 18 1.23 -13.37 26.62
N ALA A 19 0.86 -14.63 26.37
CA ALA A 19 1.68 -15.80 26.70
C ALA A 19 2.80 -16.11 25.67
N LEU A 20 3.11 -15.18 24.75
CA LEU A 20 4.16 -15.29 23.71
C LEU A 20 4.01 -16.41 22.65
N ASN A 21 2.85 -17.08 22.59
CA ASN A 21 2.55 -18.07 21.55
C ASN A 21 2.65 -17.46 20.15
N ALA A 22 3.37 -18.14 19.25
CA ALA A 22 3.63 -17.67 17.89
C ALA A 22 2.58 -18.19 16.91
N THR A 23 1.96 -17.30 16.13
CA THR A 23 1.18 -17.68 14.94
C THR A 23 1.71 -16.96 13.71
N LYS A 24 1.83 -17.64 12.57
CA LYS A 24 2.30 -17.03 11.31
C LYS A 24 1.27 -16.01 10.82
N ARG A 25 1.73 -14.82 10.41
CA ARG A 25 0.88 -13.77 9.83
C ARG A 25 1.56 -13.11 8.63
N GLN A 26 0.75 -12.69 7.67
CA GLN A 26 1.17 -11.82 6.58
C GLN A 26 0.62 -10.39 6.78
N GLN A 27 1.47 -9.39 6.61
CA GLN A 27 1.13 -7.98 6.64
C GLN A 27 1.02 -7.48 5.19
N LYS A 28 -0.23 -7.34 4.71
CA LYS A 28 -0.51 -6.89 3.35
C LYS A 28 -0.50 -5.36 3.28
N PRO A 29 0.12 -4.74 2.26
CA PRO A 29 0.02 -3.29 2.06
C PRO A 29 -1.43 -2.91 1.70
N ASN A 30 -1.88 -1.76 2.17
CA ASN A 30 -3.18 -1.21 1.80
C ASN A 30 -3.14 -0.68 0.37
N LEU A 31 -3.56 -1.49 -0.60
CA LEU A 31 -3.58 -1.17 -2.02
C LEU A 31 -4.93 -0.57 -2.39
N GLN A 32 -4.91 0.64 -2.93
CA GLN A 32 -6.09 1.37 -3.38
C GLN A 32 -6.06 1.50 -4.92
N VAL A 33 -7.23 1.45 -5.54
CA VAL A 33 -7.39 1.69 -6.97
C VAL A 33 -7.60 3.18 -7.18
N ILE A 34 -6.76 3.80 -8.01
CA ILE A 34 -6.84 5.22 -8.37
C ILE A 34 -7.06 5.33 -9.88
N ARG A 35 -7.78 6.37 -10.28
CA ARG A 35 -7.90 6.79 -11.66
C ARG A 35 -6.92 7.91 -11.93
N LEU A 36 -6.06 7.72 -12.92
CA LEU A 36 -5.20 8.78 -13.45
C LEU A 36 -6.01 9.73 -14.36
N GLU A 37 -5.41 10.87 -14.68
CA GLU A 37 -6.00 11.88 -15.58
C GLU A 37 -6.29 11.30 -16.96
N ASP A 38 -5.42 10.43 -17.47
CA ASP A 38 -5.60 9.69 -18.74
C ASP A 38 -6.72 8.64 -18.70
N GLY A 39 -7.42 8.52 -17.57
CA GLY A 39 -8.51 7.57 -17.39
C GLY A 39 -8.09 6.11 -17.21
N THR A 40 -6.81 5.83 -16.99
CA THR A 40 -6.34 4.48 -16.64
C THR A 40 -6.51 4.21 -15.14
N LYS A 41 -6.81 2.96 -14.77
CA LYS A 41 -6.97 2.51 -13.37
C LYS A 41 -5.72 1.78 -12.90
N ILE A 42 -5.09 2.28 -11.84
CA ILE A 42 -3.86 1.73 -11.27
C ILE A 42 -4.04 1.39 -9.79
N ARG A 43 -3.35 0.36 -9.31
CA ARG A 43 -3.26 0.00 -7.89
C ARG A 43 -1.95 0.50 -7.28
N MET A 44 -2.05 1.35 -6.27
CA MET A 44 -0.92 1.88 -5.48
C MET A 44 -1.17 1.77 -3.99
N SER A 45 -0.12 1.87 -3.17
CA SER A 45 -0.29 1.85 -1.72
C SER A 45 -0.78 3.19 -1.19
N ALA A 46 -1.64 3.18 -0.18
CA ALA A 46 -2.20 4.41 0.42
C ALA A 46 -1.13 5.44 0.86
N ARG A 47 0.06 4.97 1.27
CA ARG A 47 1.17 5.86 1.68
C ARG A 47 1.82 6.55 0.49
N GLU A 48 2.02 5.86 -0.63
CA GLU A 48 2.57 6.48 -1.86
C GLU A 48 1.60 7.54 -2.40
N ILE A 49 0.29 7.26 -2.38
CA ILE A 49 -0.75 8.21 -2.79
C ILE A 49 -0.68 9.49 -1.96
N ARG A 50 -0.52 9.35 -0.64
CA ARG A 50 -0.38 10.49 0.27
C ARG A 50 0.87 11.31 -0.05
N SER A 51 2.00 10.65 -0.32
CA SER A 51 3.26 11.32 -0.66
C SER A 51 3.13 12.10 -1.98
N LEU A 52 2.54 11.50 -3.02
CA LEU A 52 2.32 12.16 -4.30
C LEU A 52 1.47 13.42 -4.15
N ARG A 53 0.29 13.31 -3.51
CA ARG A 53 -0.59 14.47 -3.25
C ARG A 53 0.09 15.58 -2.46
N LYS A 54 1.03 15.22 -1.58
CA LYS A 54 1.81 16.22 -0.82
C LYS A 54 2.82 16.91 -1.73
N GLN A 55 3.50 16.18 -2.61
CA GLN A 55 4.44 16.74 -3.58
C GLN A 55 3.71 17.67 -4.57
N ASP A 56 2.55 17.25 -5.09
CA ASP A 56 1.74 18.07 -6.00
C ASP A 56 1.36 19.42 -5.36
N LYS A 57 0.98 19.40 -4.07
CA LYS A 57 0.68 20.62 -3.31
C LYS A 57 1.89 21.51 -3.04
N GLN A 58 3.09 20.94 -2.98
CA GLN A 58 4.33 21.72 -2.78
C GLN A 58 4.86 22.32 -4.08
N ALA A 59 4.50 21.73 -5.22
CA ALA A 59 4.89 22.19 -6.55
C ALA A 59 3.93 23.24 -7.15
N ALA A 60 2.71 23.37 -6.58
CA ALA A 60 1.73 24.41 -6.89
C ALA A 60 1.87 25.60 -5.94
#